data_AF-A0A849FJH7-F1
#
_entry.id   AF-A0A849FJH7-F1
#
_cell.length_a   1.000
_cell.length_b   1.000
_cell.length_c   1.000
_cell.angle_alpha   90.00
_cell.angle_beta   90.00
_cell.angle_gamma   90.00
#
_symmetry.space_group_name_H-M   'P 1'
#
loop_
_entity.id
_entity.type
_entity.pdbx_description
1 polymer ?
#
loop_
_entity_poly.entity_id
_entity_poly.type
_entity_poly.pdbx_seq_one_letter_code
_entity_poly.pdbx_strand_id
1 'polypeptide(L)'
;FPKGSQHAVRASVEMHKELQLYNKERAAKKRLPIKIGVGMQSGKLMMGITGDVERLDAAIISDTVNSAARIEGLSKHYGTSILLTEECKAGLTDTAEFSFRYLGPVQVKGKQKAIELYECIDGDSSSLLSHKLGTLTKFDKAMQMYFNKEFAMAAVNFQQIYKKNTSDHTSKLFLNKAAHLITQEIEDNWKGVETMTAK
;
A
#
# COMPACT_ATOMS: atom_id res chain seq x y z
N PHE A 1 -3.48 -19.79 -1.49
CA PHE A 1 -3.28 -19.76 -0.03
C PHE A 1 -4.43 -20.51 0.65
N PRO A 2 -4.19 -21.60 1.38
CA PRO A 2 -5.25 -22.45 1.89
C PRO A 2 -6.16 -21.77 2.94
N LYS A 3 -5.76 -20.60 3.49
CA LYS A 3 -6.48 -19.90 4.57
C LYS A 3 -6.85 -18.44 4.24
N GLY A 4 -6.90 -18.08 2.94
CA GLY A 4 -7.45 -16.79 2.46
C GLY A 4 -6.62 -15.54 2.73
N SER A 5 -7.21 -14.36 2.48
CA SER A 5 -6.56 -13.05 2.64
C SER A 5 -6.13 -12.78 4.08
N GLN A 6 -6.92 -13.22 5.08
CA GLN A 6 -6.66 -12.96 6.50
C GLN A 6 -5.25 -13.41 6.92
N HIS A 7 -4.91 -14.65 6.57
CA HIS A 7 -3.61 -15.23 6.90
C HIS A 7 -2.47 -14.57 6.14
N ALA A 8 -2.72 -14.12 4.91
CA ALA A 8 -1.71 -13.44 4.12
C ALA A 8 -1.39 -12.05 4.71
N VAL A 9 -2.39 -11.31 5.21
CA VAL A 9 -2.15 -10.02 5.88
C VAL A 9 -1.42 -10.25 7.20
N ARG A 10 -1.87 -11.22 8.01
CA ARG A 10 -1.20 -11.59 9.28
C ARG A 10 0.26 -11.95 9.07
N ALA A 11 0.55 -12.84 8.11
CA ALA A 11 1.92 -13.23 7.77
C ALA A 11 2.76 -12.01 7.33
N SER A 12 2.16 -11.09 6.56
CA SER A 12 2.84 -9.85 6.14
C SER A 12 3.21 -8.96 7.32
N VAL A 13 2.31 -8.82 8.30
CA VAL A 13 2.55 -8.09 9.55
C VAL A 13 3.64 -8.78 10.38
N GLU A 14 3.57 -10.10 10.55
CA GLU A 14 4.57 -10.88 11.29
C GLU A 14 5.96 -10.80 10.66
N MET A 15 6.07 -10.91 9.33
CA MET A 15 7.33 -10.75 8.61
C MET A 15 7.97 -9.39 8.88
N HIS A 16 7.18 -8.32 8.92
CA HIS A 16 7.71 -6.99 9.23
C HIS A 16 8.13 -6.86 10.70
N LYS A 17 7.39 -7.44 11.65
CA LYS A 17 7.78 -7.46 13.06
C LYS A 17 9.11 -8.19 13.27
N GLU A 18 9.27 -9.36 12.67
CA GLU A 18 10.54 -10.11 12.71
C GLU A 18 11.68 -9.35 12.03
N LEU A 19 11.42 -8.72 10.88
CA LEU A 19 12.42 -7.89 10.20
C LEU A 19 12.87 -6.71 11.07
N GLN A 20 11.98 -6.10 11.85
CA GLN A 20 12.33 -5.03 12.79
C GLN A 20 13.28 -5.54 13.88
N LEU A 21 13.04 -6.75 14.42
CA LEU A 21 13.94 -7.39 15.39
C LEU A 21 15.30 -7.67 14.76
N TYR A 22 15.32 -8.28 13.58
CA TYR A 22 16.56 -8.56 12.85
C TYR A 22 17.34 -7.29 12.50
N ASN A 23 16.66 -6.19 12.17
CA ASN A 23 17.30 -4.91 11.91
C ASN A 23 17.98 -4.32 13.15
N LYS A 24 17.50 -4.59 14.37
CA LYS A 24 18.21 -4.22 15.61
C LYS A 24 19.54 -4.96 15.72
N GLU A 25 19.56 -6.25 15.41
CA GLU A 25 20.79 -7.04 15.38
C GLU A 25 21.77 -6.55 14.31
N ARG A 26 21.25 -6.19 13.12
CA ARG A 26 22.06 -5.59 12.04
C ARG A 26 22.67 -4.27 12.49
N ALA A 27 21.91 -3.41 13.16
CA ALA A 27 22.40 -2.13 13.68
C ALA A 27 23.52 -2.33 14.71
N ALA A 28 23.39 -3.31 15.62
CA ALA A 28 24.46 -3.66 16.57
C ALA A 28 25.75 -4.10 15.87
N LYS A 29 25.63 -4.70 14.67
CA LYS A 29 26.76 -5.09 13.79
C LYS A 29 27.17 -3.98 12.81
N LYS A 30 26.69 -2.73 12.98
CA LYS A 30 26.93 -1.59 12.08
C LYS A 30 26.53 -1.84 10.62
N ARG A 31 25.52 -2.69 10.39
CA ARG A 31 24.98 -2.99 9.06
C ARG A 31 23.74 -2.15 8.80
N LEU A 32 23.54 -1.78 7.54
CA LEU A 32 22.34 -1.08 7.11
C LEU A 32 21.08 -1.94 7.34
N PRO A 33 19.95 -1.31 7.72
CA PRO A 33 18.68 -1.99 7.87
C PRO A 33 18.16 -2.47 6.51
N ILE A 34 17.52 -3.64 6.52
CA ILE A 34 16.80 -4.17 5.38
C ILE A 34 15.37 -3.61 5.41
N LYS A 35 14.86 -3.25 4.23
CA LYS A 35 13.47 -2.86 4.02
C LYS A 35 12.84 -3.80 3.01
N ILE A 36 11.60 -4.18 3.25
CA ILE A 36 10.79 -4.97 2.32
C ILE A 36 9.47 -4.22 2.10
N GLY A 37 8.90 -4.38 0.90
CA GLY A 37 7.54 -3.99 0.60
C GLY A 37 6.72 -5.25 0.34
N VAL A 38 5.44 -5.22 0.67
CA VAL A 38 4.50 -6.31 0.35
C VAL A 38 3.32 -5.74 -0.41
N GLY A 39 3.05 -6.29 -1.59
CA GLY A 39 1.86 -6.00 -2.37
C GLY A 39 0.95 -7.22 -2.46
N MET A 40 -0.32 -7.04 -2.11
CA MET A 40 -1.30 -8.13 -2.07
C MET A 40 -2.44 -7.88 -3.04
N GLN A 41 -2.77 -8.89 -3.82
CA GLN A 41 -3.89 -8.87 -4.76
C GLN A 41 -4.61 -10.22 -4.73
N SER A 42 -5.93 -10.18 -4.67
CA SER A 42 -6.82 -11.33 -4.79
C SER A 42 -7.47 -11.35 -6.16
N GLY A 43 -7.55 -12.54 -6.78
CA GLY A 43 -8.18 -12.69 -8.08
C GLY A 43 -8.05 -14.10 -8.63
N LYS A 44 -8.68 -14.31 -9.78
CA LYS A 44 -8.66 -15.61 -10.47
C LYS A 44 -7.27 -15.88 -11.05
N LEU A 45 -6.80 -17.11 -10.89
CA LEU A 45 -5.55 -17.57 -11.49
C LEU A 45 -5.76 -18.91 -12.17
N MET A 46 -4.99 -19.15 -13.23
CA MET A 46 -4.86 -20.47 -13.84
C MET A 46 -3.51 -21.04 -13.44
N MET A 47 -3.52 -22.28 -12.94
CA MET A 47 -2.33 -23.04 -12.60
C MET A 47 -2.22 -24.20 -13.58
N GLY A 48 -1.05 -24.38 -14.17
CA GLY A 48 -0.77 -25.45 -15.11
C GLY A 48 0.62 -26.02 -14.87
N ILE A 49 0.91 -27.14 -15.52
CA ILE A 49 2.24 -27.72 -15.56
C ILE A 49 2.85 -27.35 -16.90
N THR A 50 4.09 -26.87 -16.91
CA THR A 50 4.86 -26.52 -18.10
C THR A 50 6.19 -27.24 -18.07
N GLY A 51 6.59 -27.78 -19.22
CA GLY A 51 7.89 -28.42 -19.41
C GLY A 51 7.78 -29.76 -20.14
N ASP A 52 8.93 -30.42 -20.29
CA ASP A 52 9.04 -31.72 -20.97
C ASP A 52 8.95 -32.86 -19.95
N VAL A 53 8.87 -34.11 -20.40
CA VAL A 53 8.73 -35.33 -19.59
C VAL A 53 9.82 -35.42 -18.51
N GLU A 54 11.01 -34.88 -18.76
CA GLU A 54 12.13 -34.87 -17.82
C GLU A 54 12.12 -33.69 -16.84
N ARG A 55 11.31 -32.65 -17.09
CA ARG A 55 11.26 -31.45 -16.24
C ARG A 55 9.88 -30.79 -16.31
N LEU A 56 9.02 -31.19 -15.39
CA LEU A 56 7.70 -30.60 -15.19
C LEU A 56 7.78 -29.51 -14.10
N ASP A 57 7.64 -28.25 -14.50
CA ASP A 57 7.58 -27.10 -13.58
C ASP A 57 6.13 -26.61 -13.46
N ALA A 58 5.68 -26.34 -12.23
CA ALA A 58 4.38 -25.73 -12.00
C ALA A 58 4.43 -24.25 -12.42
N ALA A 59 3.64 -23.87 -13.42
CA ALA A 59 3.54 -22.50 -13.92
C ALA A 59 2.20 -21.87 -13.51
N ILE A 60 2.26 -20.61 -13.07
CA ILE A 60 1.07 -19.81 -12.80
C ILE A 60 0.95 -18.77 -13.91
N ILE A 61 -0.17 -18.79 -14.62
CA ILE A 61 -0.50 -17.80 -15.65
C ILE A 61 -1.67 -16.99 -15.13
N SER A 62 -1.40 -15.77 -14.67
CA SER A 62 -2.45 -14.87 -14.21
C SER A 62 -2.02 -13.40 -14.18
N ASP A 63 -2.90 -12.55 -14.69
CA ASP A 63 -2.82 -11.09 -14.50
C ASP A 63 -2.82 -10.69 -13.02
N THR A 64 -3.41 -11.49 -12.14
CA THR A 64 -3.43 -11.25 -10.69
C THR A 64 -2.02 -11.27 -10.11
N VAL A 65 -1.17 -12.23 -10.52
CA VAL A 65 0.22 -12.32 -10.05
C VAL A 65 1.04 -11.13 -10.53
N ASN A 66 0.90 -10.78 -11.81
CA ASN A 66 1.56 -9.59 -12.37
C ASN A 66 1.09 -8.30 -11.69
N SER A 67 -0.20 -8.21 -11.34
CA SER A 67 -0.74 -7.06 -10.61
C SER A 67 -0.20 -6.98 -9.19
N ALA A 68 -0.08 -8.11 -8.49
CA ALA A 68 0.49 -8.17 -7.14
C ALA A 68 1.93 -7.63 -7.10
N ALA A 69 2.78 -8.04 -8.05
CA ALA A 69 4.14 -7.54 -8.18
C ALA A 69 4.19 -6.03 -8.45
N ARG A 70 3.27 -5.52 -9.29
CA ARG A 70 3.17 -4.07 -9.53
C ARG A 70 2.74 -3.32 -8.28
N ILE A 71 1.77 -3.84 -7.53
CA ILE A 71 1.31 -3.26 -6.26
C ILE A 71 2.45 -3.26 -5.23
N GLU A 72 3.27 -4.32 -5.17
CA GLU A 72 4.47 -4.34 -4.32
C GLU A 72 5.42 -3.20 -4.70
N GLY A 73 5.66 -2.97 -5.99
CA GLY A 73 6.46 -1.84 -6.46
C GLY A 73 5.91 -0.46 -6.03
N LEU A 74 4.60 -0.33 -5.82
CA LEU A 74 3.98 0.91 -5.33
C LEU A 74 4.29 1.19 -3.85
N SER A 75 4.70 0.18 -3.08
CA SER A 75 5.06 0.36 -1.66
C SER A 75 6.13 1.43 -1.49
N LYS A 76 7.10 1.47 -2.41
CA LYS A 76 8.17 2.48 -2.45
C LYS A 76 7.64 3.86 -2.82
N HIS A 77 6.65 3.95 -3.71
CA HIS A 77 6.06 5.22 -4.10
C HIS A 77 5.27 5.84 -2.94
N TYR A 78 4.42 5.06 -2.28
CA TYR A 78 3.63 5.52 -1.13
C TYR A 78 4.45 5.60 0.17
N GLY A 79 5.61 4.95 0.23
CA GLY A 79 6.42 4.87 1.44
C GLY A 79 5.78 3.99 2.51
N THR A 80 5.14 2.90 2.09
CA THR A 80 4.35 2.00 2.92
C THR A 80 5.00 0.61 2.98
N SER A 81 4.70 -0.12 4.05
CA SER A 81 5.24 -1.47 4.28
C SER A 81 4.39 -2.54 3.57
N ILE A 82 3.06 -2.43 3.70
CA ILE A 82 2.10 -3.41 3.21
C ILE A 82 0.99 -2.70 2.46
N LEU A 83 0.78 -3.08 1.20
CA LEU A 83 -0.28 -2.61 0.33
C LEU A 83 -1.22 -3.75 -0.06
N LEU A 84 -2.50 -3.44 -0.11
CA LEU A 84 -3.55 -4.39 -0.45
C LEU A 84 -4.67 -3.70 -1.23
N THR A 85 -5.20 -4.44 -2.20
CA THR A 85 -6.33 -4.01 -3.00
C THR A 85 -7.64 -4.16 -2.24
N GLU A 86 -8.70 -3.50 -2.72
CA GLU A 86 -10.04 -3.74 -2.18
C GLU A 86 -10.47 -5.20 -2.32
N GLU A 87 -10.11 -5.91 -3.40
CA GLU A 87 -10.42 -7.34 -3.51
C GLU A 87 -9.73 -8.18 -2.43
N CYS A 88 -8.50 -7.83 -2.05
CA CYS A 88 -7.81 -8.49 -0.95
C CYS A 88 -8.51 -8.20 0.39
N LYS A 89 -8.83 -6.93 0.64
CA LYS A 89 -9.47 -6.45 1.87
C LYS A 89 -10.89 -6.99 2.05
N ALA A 90 -11.68 -7.05 0.98
CA ALA A 90 -13.01 -7.65 0.99
C ALA A 90 -12.99 -9.16 1.25
N GLY A 91 -11.87 -9.83 0.98
CA GLY A 91 -11.66 -11.24 1.31
C GLY A 91 -11.21 -11.51 2.76
N LEU A 92 -11.10 -10.49 3.61
CA LEU A 92 -10.79 -10.64 5.03
C LEU A 92 -12.02 -11.13 5.79
N THR A 93 -11.83 -12.09 6.68
CA THR A 93 -12.90 -12.63 7.54
C THR A 93 -13.09 -11.78 8.80
N ASP A 94 -12.04 -11.09 9.25
CA ASP A 94 -12.08 -10.16 10.36
C ASP A 94 -11.25 -8.92 9.98
N THR A 95 -11.93 -7.88 9.51
CA THR A 95 -11.27 -6.62 9.14
C THR A 95 -10.82 -5.82 10.36
N ALA A 96 -11.35 -6.10 11.56
CA ALA A 96 -11.02 -5.36 12.78
C ALA A 96 -9.67 -5.79 13.39
N GLU A 97 -9.12 -6.94 12.96
CA GLU A 97 -7.78 -7.39 13.35
C GLU A 97 -6.68 -6.43 12.89
N PHE A 98 -6.92 -5.66 11.82
CA PHE A 98 -5.93 -4.80 11.19
C PHE A 98 -6.43 -3.36 11.05
N SER A 99 -5.47 -2.44 11.02
CA SER A 99 -5.70 -1.02 10.78
C SER A 99 -5.28 -0.66 9.37
N PHE A 100 -6.18 -0.01 8.64
CA PHE A 100 -5.95 0.37 7.26
C PHE A 100 -6.06 1.88 7.05
N ARG A 101 -5.32 2.41 6.08
CA ARG A 101 -5.58 3.72 5.49
C ARG A 101 -5.88 3.55 4.01
N TYR A 102 -6.91 4.23 3.54
CA TYR A 102 -7.27 4.25 2.13
C TYR A 102 -6.38 5.23 1.37
N LEU A 103 -5.78 4.79 0.27
CA LEU A 103 -4.85 5.59 -0.56
C LEU A 103 -5.49 6.07 -1.86
N GLY A 104 -6.65 5.53 -2.25
CA GLY A 104 -7.33 5.91 -3.46
C GLY A 104 -7.25 4.90 -4.61
N PRO A 105 -7.87 5.27 -5.74
CA PRO A 105 -7.83 4.47 -6.95
C PRO A 105 -6.50 4.65 -7.68
N VAL A 106 -5.88 3.53 -8.04
CA VAL A 106 -4.63 3.50 -8.82
C VAL A 106 -4.83 2.69 -10.09
N GLN A 107 -4.44 3.25 -11.22
CA GLN A 107 -4.35 2.53 -12.48
C GLN A 107 -2.93 2.03 -12.69
N VAL A 108 -2.73 0.74 -12.46
CA VAL A 108 -1.46 0.07 -12.75
C VAL A 108 -1.31 -0.18 -14.26
N LYS A 109 -0.08 -0.11 -14.75
CA LYS A 109 0.24 -0.34 -16.16
C LYS A 109 -0.38 -1.64 -16.70
N GLY A 110 -1.05 -1.53 -17.84
CA GLY A 110 -1.69 -2.66 -18.52
C GLY A 110 -3.10 -3.02 -18.00
N LYS A 111 -3.65 -2.29 -17.01
CA LYS A 111 -5.04 -2.44 -16.58
C LYS A 111 -5.89 -1.26 -17.05
N GLN A 112 -7.05 -1.55 -17.63
CA GLN A 112 -8.02 -0.51 -18.00
C GLN A 112 -8.80 0.03 -16.79
N LYS A 113 -9.06 -0.82 -15.79
CA LYS A 113 -9.79 -0.44 -14.57
C LYS A 113 -8.82 -0.03 -13.47
N ALA A 114 -9.12 1.08 -12.79
CA ALA A 114 -8.44 1.47 -11.57
C ALA A 114 -8.74 0.48 -10.44
N ILE A 115 -7.78 0.31 -9.54
CA ILE A 115 -7.85 -0.58 -8.39
C ILE A 115 -7.76 0.27 -7.13
N GLU A 116 -8.70 0.08 -6.21
CA GLU A 116 -8.69 0.76 -4.92
C GLU A 116 -7.59 0.19 -4.03
N LEU A 117 -6.75 1.08 -3.49
CA LEU A 117 -5.55 0.72 -2.75
C LEU A 117 -5.65 1.14 -1.28
N TYR A 118 -5.19 0.25 -0.41
CA TYR A 118 -5.10 0.48 1.03
C TYR A 118 -3.70 0.12 1.53
N GLU A 119 -3.20 0.87 2.51
CA GLU A 119 -2.06 0.44 3.33
C GLU A 119 -2.55 -0.26 4.60
N CYS A 120 -1.89 -1.34 4.99
CA CYS A 120 -2.00 -1.93 6.32
C CYS A 120 -0.84 -1.38 7.17
N ILE A 121 -1.18 -0.72 8.29
CA ILE A 121 -0.19 -0.01 9.11
C ILE A 121 0.42 -0.86 10.22
N ASP A 122 -0.14 -2.04 10.50
CA ASP A 122 0.29 -2.91 11.61
C ASP A 122 1.71 -3.50 11.44
N GLY A 123 2.26 -3.42 10.22
CA GLY A 123 3.65 -3.78 9.93
C GLY A 123 4.66 -2.65 10.20
N ASP A 124 4.21 -1.43 10.50
CA ASP A 124 5.09 -0.28 10.74
C ASP A 124 5.83 -0.40 12.10
N SER A 125 6.88 0.40 12.28
CA SER A 125 7.58 0.47 13.58
C SER A 125 6.64 1.00 14.65
N SER A 126 6.85 0.62 15.92
CA SER A 126 5.94 1.01 17.01
C SER A 126 5.68 2.52 17.07
N SER A 127 6.71 3.35 16.85
CA SER A 127 6.56 4.81 16.84
C SER A 127 5.74 5.32 15.66
N LEU A 128 5.90 4.73 14.47
CA LEU A 128 5.13 5.09 13.28
C LEU A 128 3.70 4.58 13.38
N LEU A 129 3.48 3.35 13.84
CA LEU A 129 2.15 2.78 14.07
C LEU A 129 1.34 3.61 15.07
N SER A 130 1.89 3.94 16.25
CA SER A 130 1.20 4.79 17.24
C SER A 130 0.88 6.16 16.68
N HIS A 131 1.79 6.76 15.91
CA HIS A 131 1.52 8.01 15.20
C HIS A 131 0.35 7.84 14.22
N LYS A 132 0.40 6.81 13.38
CA LYS A 132 -0.57 6.61 12.31
C LYS A 132 -1.97 6.33 12.84
N LEU A 133 -2.09 5.55 13.92
CA LEU A 133 -3.33 5.31 14.67
C LEU A 133 -3.87 6.60 15.26
N GLY A 134 -3.02 7.38 15.95
CA GLY A 134 -3.42 8.65 16.57
C GLY A 134 -3.83 9.74 15.59
N THR A 135 -3.51 9.59 14.30
CA THR A 135 -3.92 10.51 13.24
C THR A 135 -4.86 9.88 12.21
N LEU A 136 -5.34 8.66 12.42
CA LEU A 136 -6.12 7.91 11.42
C LEU A 136 -7.37 8.67 10.95
N THR A 137 -8.22 9.10 11.89
CA THR A 137 -9.41 9.90 11.57
C THR A 137 -9.10 11.19 10.82
N LYS A 138 -7.93 11.81 11.10
CA LYS A 138 -7.51 13.03 10.41
C LYS A 138 -7.02 12.74 9.00
N PHE A 139 -6.33 11.62 8.82
CA PHE A 139 -5.89 11.14 7.53
C PHE A 139 -7.11 10.84 6.64
N ASP A 140 -8.12 10.15 7.17
CA ASP A 140 -9.35 9.83 6.43
C ASP A 140 -10.08 11.10 5.98
N LYS A 141 -10.22 12.10 6.87
CA LYS A 141 -10.79 13.41 6.52
C LYS A 141 -9.96 14.13 5.45
N ALA A 142 -8.64 14.06 5.53
CA ALA A 142 -7.76 14.66 4.54
C ALA A 142 -7.90 13.99 3.17
N MET A 143 -8.04 12.66 3.13
CA MET A 143 -8.31 11.92 1.89
C MET A 143 -9.71 12.24 1.33
N GLN A 144 -10.73 12.39 2.18
CA GLN A 144 -12.06 12.83 1.75
C GLN A 144 -12.00 14.22 1.09
N MET A 145 -11.35 15.19 1.75
CA MET A 145 -11.12 16.52 1.18
C MET A 145 -10.34 16.45 -0.14
N TYR A 146 -9.31 15.60 -0.20
CA TYR A 146 -8.51 15.41 -1.42
C TYR A 146 -9.37 14.93 -2.59
N PHE A 147 -10.23 13.92 -2.40
CA PHE A 147 -11.11 13.43 -3.46
C PHE A 147 -12.28 14.37 -3.78
N ASN A 148 -12.69 15.21 -2.83
CA ASN A 148 -13.68 16.27 -3.04
C ASN A 148 -13.10 17.53 -3.72
N LYS A 149 -11.82 17.50 -4.14
CA LYS A 149 -11.11 18.65 -4.75
C LYS A 149 -10.89 19.83 -3.80
N GLU A 150 -11.06 19.61 -2.49
CA GLU A 150 -10.80 20.57 -1.41
C GLU A 150 -9.29 20.59 -1.06
N PHE A 151 -8.42 20.74 -2.07
CA PHE A 151 -6.98 20.48 -1.95
C PHE A 151 -6.27 21.35 -0.91
N ALA A 152 -6.68 22.61 -0.75
CA ALA A 152 -6.12 23.48 0.28
C ALA A 152 -6.37 22.93 1.69
N MET A 153 -7.60 22.47 1.97
CA MET A 153 -7.95 21.89 3.27
C MET A 153 -7.30 20.52 3.47
N ALA A 154 -7.21 19.71 2.42
CA ALA A 154 -6.48 18.45 2.44
C ALA A 154 -5.00 18.67 2.79
N ALA A 155 -4.32 19.61 2.12
CA ALA A 155 -2.92 19.94 2.36
C ALA A 155 -2.67 20.41 3.80
N VAL A 156 -3.54 21.27 4.36
CA VAL A 156 -3.44 21.68 5.77
C VAL A 156 -3.50 20.48 6.71
N ASN A 157 -4.43 19.55 6.50
CA ASN A 157 -4.56 18.36 7.34
C ASN A 157 -3.36 17.42 7.21
N PHE A 158 -2.91 17.12 5.98
CA PHE A 158 -1.71 16.30 5.76
C PHE A 158 -0.46 16.93 6.37
N GLN A 159 -0.30 18.25 6.27
CA GLN A 159 0.81 18.96 6.89
C GLN A 159 0.79 18.81 8.41
N GLN A 160 -0.38 18.92 9.05
CA GLN A 160 -0.52 18.74 10.49
C GLN A 160 -0.23 17.31 10.95
N ILE A 161 -0.53 16.31 10.12
CA ILE A 161 -0.16 14.91 10.37
C ILE A 161 1.36 14.76 10.26
N TYR A 162 1.93 15.15 9.11
CA TYR A 162 3.36 15.00 8.82
C TYR A 162 4.27 15.77 9.80
N LYS A 163 3.85 16.95 10.28
CA LYS A 163 4.59 17.70 11.31
C LYS A 163 4.72 16.95 12.63
N LYS A 164 3.77 16.07 12.99
CA LYS A 164 3.84 15.27 14.23
C LYS A 164 4.84 14.11 14.11
N ASN A 165 5.02 13.56 12.92
CA ASN A 165 6.03 12.55 12.64
C ASN A 165 6.45 12.61 11.17
N THR A 166 7.66 13.10 10.92
CA THR A 166 8.20 13.26 9.56
C THR A 166 8.57 11.94 8.88
N SER A 167 8.42 10.81 9.58
CA SER A 167 8.58 9.47 9.00
C SER A 167 7.31 8.97 8.30
N ASP A 168 6.16 9.66 8.43
CA ASP A 168 4.94 9.34 7.68
C ASP A 168 5.07 9.84 6.23
N HIS A 169 5.68 9.00 5.39
CA HIS A 169 5.92 9.28 3.98
C HIS A 169 4.62 9.36 3.18
N THR A 170 3.62 8.56 3.52
CA THR A 170 2.29 8.59 2.90
C THR A 170 1.66 9.98 3.08
N SER A 171 1.65 10.51 4.30
CA SER A 171 1.12 11.86 4.58
C SER A 171 1.91 12.95 3.84
N LYS A 172 3.23 12.81 3.73
CA LYS A 172 4.07 13.74 2.94
C LYS A 172 3.74 13.70 1.45
N LEU A 173 3.53 12.51 0.90
CA LEU A 173 3.19 12.32 -0.50
C LEU A 173 1.87 13.03 -0.83
N PHE A 174 0.82 12.79 -0.04
CA PHE A 174 -0.47 13.45 -0.28
C PHE A 174 -0.45 14.94 0.01
N LEU A 175 0.34 15.42 0.98
CA LEU A 175 0.60 16.84 1.15
C LEU A 175 1.14 17.47 -0.14
N ASN A 176 2.17 16.87 -0.72
CA ASN A 176 2.80 17.37 -1.94
C ASN A 176 1.83 17.32 -3.13
N LYS A 177 1.07 16.22 -3.26
CA LYS A 177 0.04 16.07 -4.31
C LYS A 177 -1.05 17.13 -4.18
N ALA A 178 -1.61 17.31 -2.98
CA ALA A 178 -2.61 18.34 -2.73
C ALA A 178 -2.07 19.74 -3.02
N ALA A 179 -0.85 20.05 -2.57
CA ALA A 179 -0.22 21.34 -2.84
C ALA A 179 -0.02 21.60 -4.35
N HIS A 180 0.34 20.58 -5.12
CA HIS A 180 0.48 20.68 -6.56
C HIS A 180 -0.86 20.91 -7.27
N LEU A 181 -1.92 20.22 -6.85
CA LEU A 181 -3.25 20.33 -7.45
C LEU A 181 -3.95 21.66 -7.16
N ILE A 182 -3.54 22.41 -6.13
CA ILE A 182 -4.05 23.76 -5.86
C ILE A 182 -3.74 24.72 -7.01
N THR A 183 -2.60 24.54 -7.70
CA THR A 183 -2.14 25.45 -8.75
C THR A 183 -2.39 24.92 -10.16
N GLN A 184 -3.00 23.75 -10.30
CA GLN A 184 -3.30 23.14 -11.60
C GLN A 184 -4.79 23.23 -11.91
N GLU A 185 -5.11 23.47 -13.18
CA GLU A 185 -6.46 23.24 -13.69
C GLU A 185 -6.70 21.73 -13.73
N ILE A 186 -7.72 21.29 -13.00
CA ILE A 186 -8.18 19.90 -13.02
C ILE A 186 -9.42 19.78 -13.89
N GLU A 187 -9.50 18.72 -14.69
CA GLU A 187 -10.69 18.42 -15.46
C GLU A 187 -11.91 18.21 -14.55
N ASP A 188 -13.10 18.55 -15.04
CA ASP A 188 -14.35 18.36 -14.28
C ASP A 188 -14.55 16.88 -13.89
N ASN A 189 -14.13 15.96 -14.75
CA ASN A 189 -14.22 14.52 -14.57
C ASN A 189 -13.09 13.92 -13.69
N TRP A 190 -12.23 14.73 -13.05
CA TRP A 190 -11.11 14.24 -12.26
C TRP A 190 -11.59 13.32 -11.13
N LYS A 191 -11.09 12.08 -11.13
CA LYS A 191 -11.45 11.03 -10.15
C LYS A 191 -10.32 10.68 -9.18
N GLY A 192 -9.23 11.45 -9.18
CA GLY A 192 -8.04 11.15 -8.37
C GLY A 192 -7.36 9.83 -8.72
N VAL A 193 -7.63 9.27 -9.91
CA VAL A 193 -7.01 8.03 -10.38
C VAL A 193 -5.55 8.27 -10.71
N GLU A 194 -4.68 7.56 -10.00
CA GLU A 194 -3.25 7.70 -10.21
C GLU A 194 -2.76 6.73 -11.30
N THR A 195 -2.28 7.25 -12.43
CA THR A 195 -1.77 6.41 -13.52
C THR A 195 -0.28 6.13 -13.35
N MET A 196 0.07 4.87 -13.14
CA MET A 196 1.45 4.44 -12.94
C MET A 196 2.10 4.07 -14.27
N THR A 197 2.97 4.95 -14.79
CA THR A 197 3.66 4.78 -16.08
C THR A 197 5.05 4.15 -15.97
N ALA A 198 5.60 4.00 -14.76
CA ALA A 198 6.95 3.49 -14.55
C ALA A 198 7.09 1.97 -14.85
N LYS A 199 8.28 1.59 -15.31
CA LYS A 199 8.69 0.22 -15.68
C LYS A 199 8.88 -0.67 -14.46
#